data_AF-A0A8H4VER7-F1
#
_entry.id   AF-A0A8H4VER7-F1
#
_cell.length_a   1.000
_cell.length_b   1.000
_cell.length_c   1.000
_cell.angle_alpha   90.00
_cell.angle_beta   90.00
_cell.angle_gamma   90.00
#
_symmetry.space_group_name_H-M   'P 1'
#
loop_
_entity.id
_entity.type
_entity.pdbx_description
1 polymer ?
#
loop_
_entity_poly.entity_id
_entity_poly.type
_entity_poly.pdbx_seq_one_letter_code
_entity_poly.pdbx_strand_id
1 'polypeptide(L)'
;MASLARAAAPWAKLVHRPLAASLRLSARPSIAIRLRTVASRSAHTEAAPESQPPPPPPPPPKPGRLRTALKWTWRFTYISVGGLVGYSFYVIYQDRHPEPQAEPDPSKKTLVILGTGWASVALLKKLDTENYNVIVVSPRNYFLFTPLLPSCTTGLIEHRSIMEPVRTILRHKRAAVKFYEAEASSIDPDRKVVKIVDNSEIKGATSETEIPYDMLVIGVGAENATFGIPGVRENSCFLKEIGDAQQIRKKIMDCVETAAFKGQSPEEVDRLMHMVVVGGGPTGVEFAGELRDFFEEDIKKLVPDISPRFKVTLIEALPNVLPSFSKQLIDYTENTLREEKIDIKTKTMVKNVTDKTVEAEVTGADGSKQRVVIPYGLLVWATGNAVRPIVKDLMSHITAQADSRRGLAVNEYLVVQGTRDIWAVGDCAVAGYAPTAQVASQEGNFLGRLFNNMAKTEAHESRIRELSSRMNLGVGDSAQAAEEIEALEKQLRKMKDIKPFRYSHQGSLAYIGSEKAVADVSWWNGNLATGGNLTYLFWRSAYLSMCFSTRNRVLVLVDWLKSKAFGRDVSRE
;
A
#
# COMPACT_ATOMS: atom_id res chain seq x y z
N MET A 1 -1.65 9.39 59.40
CA MET A 1 -2.86 9.46 60.26
C MET A 1 -3.69 8.22 60.00
N ALA A 2 -4.02 7.51 61.11
CA ALA A 2 -4.85 6.31 61.28
C ALA A 2 -6.15 6.31 60.42
N SER A 3 -6.87 5.24 60.12
CA SER A 3 -6.95 3.80 60.44
C SER A 3 -8.13 3.29 59.56
N LEU A 4 -8.08 2.10 58.96
CA LEU A 4 -8.83 0.96 59.49
C LEU A 4 -8.35 -0.34 58.84
N ALA A 5 -8.06 -1.30 59.71
CA ALA A 5 -7.51 -2.61 59.47
C ALA A 5 -8.56 -3.72 59.61
N ARG A 6 -8.29 -4.88 58.98
CA ARG A 6 -8.35 -6.27 59.51
C ARG A 6 -8.11 -7.24 58.32
N ALA A 7 -6.94 -7.88 58.18
CA ALA A 7 -6.44 -9.11 58.86
C ALA A 7 -7.27 -10.36 58.46
N ALA A 8 -6.74 -11.54 58.09
CA ALA A 8 -5.39 -12.09 57.97
C ALA A 8 -5.46 -13.40 57.10
N ALA A 9 -4.31 -13.85 56.57
CA ALA A 9 -4.08 -15.02 55.69
C ALA A 9 -4.02 -16.37 56.46
N PRO A 10 -3.39 -17.47 55.97
CA PRO A 10 -3.25 -18.10 54.63
C PRO A 10 -3.76 -19.58 54.65
N TRP A 11 -3.46 -20.44 53.65
CA TRP A 11 -2.99 -21.86 53.79
C TRP A 11 -2.79 -22.54 52.42
N ALA A 12 -1.93 -23.55 52.38
CA ALA A 12 -1.30 -24.13 51.19
C ALA A 12 -1.74 -25.58 50.88
N LYS A 13 -1.68 -25.93 49.58
CA LYS A 13 -1.18 -27.17 48.92
C LYS A 13 -1.74 -28.59 49.22
N LEU A 14 -1.85 -29.35 48.10
CA LEU A 14 -1.84 -30.83 47.88
C LEU A 14 -3.16 -31.59 48.21
N VAL A 15 -3.72 -32.54 47.42
CA VAL A 15 -3.21 -33.85 46.91
C VAL A 15 -4.19 -34.50 45.86
N HIS A 16 -3.62 -35.28 44.91
CA HIS A 16 -4.09 -36.39 44.01
C HIS A 16 -5.52 -36.48 43.39
N ARG A 17 -5.72 -36.66 42.05
CA ARG A 17 -5.45 -37.78 41.07
C ARG A 17 -6.64 -38.80 40.95
N PRO A 18 -6.73 -39.68 39.92
CA PRO A 18 -7.51 -39.54 38.69
C PRO A 18 -8.62 -40.61 38.51
N LEU A 19 -9.44 -40.54 37.44
CA LEU A 19 -10.25 -41.68 36.97
C LEU A 19 -10.05 -41.92 35.46
N ALA A 20 -9.49 -43.08 35.17
CA ALA A 20 -9.49 -43.74 33.87
C ALA A 20 -10.74 -44.64 33.78
N ALA A 21 -11.31 -44.79 32.58
CA ALA A 21 -11.68 -46.10 32.02
C ALA A 21 -12.31 -45.93 30.64
N SER A 22 -11.74 -46.66 29.70
CA SER A 22 -12.14 -46.80 28.30
C SER A 22 -12.96 -48.07 28.07
N LEU A 23 -13.70 -48.06 26.95
CA LEU A 23 -14.17 -49.20 26.12
C LEU A 23 -15.53 -49.83 26.48
N ARG A 24 -16.47 -49.76 25.54
CA ARG A 24 -16.77 -50.86 24.60
C ARG A 24 -17.75 -50.46 23.49
N LEU A 25 -17.54 -51.09 22.33
CA LEU A 25 -18.31 -51.01 21.09
C LEU A 25 -19.73 -51.59 21.20
N SER A 26 -20.66 -51.11 20.38
CA SER A 26 -21.48 -51.96 19.49
C SER A 26 -22.28 -51.14 18.47
N ALA A 27 -22.54 -51.74 17.31
CA ALA A 27 -23.16 -51.15 16.13
C ALA A 27 -24.65 -51.54 16.01
N ARG A 28 -25.44 -50.63 15.38
CA ARG A 28 -26.64 -50.76 14.48
C ARG A 28 -27.68 -51.87 14.76
N PRO A 29 -29.02 -51.63 14.54
CA PRO A 29 -29.53 -51.62 13.15
C PRO A 29 -30.87 -50.88 12.81
N SER A 30 -31.01 -50.67 11.49
CA SER A 30 -32.17 -50.73 10.54
C SER A 30 -33.57 -50.10 10.74
N ILE A 31 -34.01 -49.58 9.60
CA ILE A 31 -35.30 -49.01 9.12
C ILE A 31 -36.52 -49.92 9.34
N ALA A 32 -37.68 -49.33 9.63
CA ALA A 32 -39.00 -49.97 9.55
C ALA A 32 -40.00 -49.11 8.75
N ILE A 33 -40.53 -49.70 7.66
CA ILE A 33 -41.64 -49.22 6.84
C ILE A 33 -42.94 -49.79 7.43
N ARG A 34 -43.97 -48.97 7.66
CA ARG A 34 -45.31 -49.41 8.10
C ARG A 34 -46.30 -49.40 6.93
N LEU A 35 -46.74 -50.58 6.52
CA LEU A 35 -47.96 -50.82 5.74
C LEU A 35 -49.16 -50.86 6.70
N ARG A 36 -50.27 -50.19 6.34
CA ARG A 36 -51.56 -50.30 7.04
C ARG A 36 -52.54 -51.07 6.17
N THR A 37 -53.01 -52.18 6.73
CA THR A 37 -54.09 -53.05 6.25
C THR A 37 -55.45 -52.39 6.40
N VAL A 38 -56.31 -52.61 5.40
CA VAL A 38 -57.73 -52.23 5.38
C VAL A 38 -58.55 -53.44 5.84
N ALA A 39 -59.40 -53.26 6.85
CA ALA A 39 -60.40 -54.24 7.26
C ALA A 39 -61.79 -53.62 7.12
N SER A 40 -62.63 -54.29 6.34
CA SER A 40 -64.03 -53.97 6.05
C SER A 40 -64.95 -54.44 7.17
N ARG A 41 -65.92 -53.62 7.60
CA ARG A 41 -67.22 -54.09 8.12
C ARG A 41 -68.31 -53.09 7.76
N SER A 42 -69.31 -53.61 7.06
CA SER A 42 -70.61 -53.02 6.72
C SER A 42 -71.53 -53.01 7.95
N ALA A 43 -72.38 -51.99 8.09
CA ALA A 43 -73.81 -52.10 7.77
C ALA A 43 -74.63 -50.90 8.28
N HIS A 44 -75.72 -50.66 7.55
CA HIS A 44 -76.96 -49.96 7.90
C HIS A 44 -77.04 -48.43 7.86
N THR A 45 -78.03 -48.02 7.08
CA THR A 45 -78.52 -46.69 6.74
C THR A 45 -79.50 -46.21 7.80
N GLU A 46 -79.24 -45.06 8.41
CA GLU A 46 -80.26 -44.20 9.03
C GLU A 46 -79.87 -42.75 8.75
N ALA A 47 -80.82 -41.97 8.23
CA ALA A 47 -80.60 -40.63 7.73
C ALA A 47 -80.72 -39.58 8.85
N ALA A 48 -79.73 -38.69 8.95
CA ALA A 48 -79.81 -37.39 9.63
C ALA A 48 -78.65 -36.47 9.18
N PRO A 49 -78.75 -35.16 9.39
CA PRO A 49 -79.19 -34.10 8.47
C PRO A 49 -78.06 -33.50 7.61
N GLU A 50 -78.43 -32.66 6.64
CA GLU A 50 -77.54 -31.92 5.71
C GLU A 50 -76.15 -31.58 6.28
N SER A 51 -75.12 -32.22 5.71
CA SER A 51 -73.72 -31.86 5.95
C SER A 51 -73.29 -30.81 4.93
N GLN A 52 -72.85 -29.66 5.45
CA GLN A 52 -72.27 -28.57 4.65
C GLN A 52 -71.12 -29.09 3.77
N PRO A 53 -70.94 -28.57 2.55
CA PRO A 53 -69.81 -28.96 1.71
C PRO A 53 -68.49 -28.70 2.45
N PRO A 54 -67.49 -29.59 2.34
CA PRO A 54 -66.22 -29.41 3.00
C PRO A 54 -65.58 -28.08 2.57
N PRO A 55 -65.01 -27.29 3.51
CA PRO A 55 -64.39 -26.02 3.16
C PRO A 55 -63.25 -26.26 2.15
N PRO A 56 -63.03 -25.32 1.20
CA PRO A 56 -61.96 -25.44 0.23
C PRO A 56 -60.61 -25.61 0.96
N PRO A 57 -59.66 -26.37 0.39
CA PRO A 57 -58.35 -26.57 1.01
C PRO A 57 -57.70 -25.20 1.28
N PRO A 58 -57.06 -25.03 2.45
CA PRO A 58 -56.45 -23.76 2.80
C PRO A 58 -55.44 -23.35 1.72
N PRO A 59 -55.38 -22.07 1.33
CA PRO A 59 -54.43 -21.62 0.32
C PRO A 59 -53.01 -21.99 0.77
N PRO A 60 -52.12 -22.37 -0.16
CA PRO A 60 -50.75 -22.76 0.19
C PRO A 60 -50.12 -21.63 1.02
N PRO A 61 -49.35 -21.95 2.08
CA PRO A 61 -48.79 -20.95 2.96
C PRO A 61 -47.97 -19.96 2.13
N LYS A 62 -48.37 -18.68 2.16
CA LYS A 62 -47.67 -17.61 1.45
C LYS A 62 -46.19 -17.67 1.86
N PRO A 63 -45.23 -17.68 0.92
CA PRO A 63 -43.83 -17.79 1.26
C PRO A 63 -43.48 -16.67 2.24
N GLY A 64 -42.93 -17.04 3.40
CA GLY A 64 -42.63 -16.09 4.47
C GLY A 64 -41.81 -14.92 3.92
N ARG A 65 -42.12 -13.68 4.38
CA ARG A 65 -41.47 -12.45 3.90
C ARG A 65 -39.94 -12.57 3.91
N LEU A 66 -39.37 -13.29 4.87
CA LEU A 66 -37.94 -13.60 4.97
C LEU A 66 -37.42 -14.46 3.79
N ARG A 67 -38.15 -15.50 3.37
CA ARG A 67 -37.77 -16.34 2.22
C ARG A 67 -37.83 -15.57 0.91
N THR A 68 -38.83 -14.70 0.75
CA THR A 68 -38.94 -13.83 -0.42
C THR A 68 -37.85 -12.77 -0.43
N ALA A 69 -37.57 -12.13 0.70
CA ALA A 69 -36.45 -11.20 0.86
C ALA A 69 -35.11 -11.87 0.54
N LEU A 70 -34.83 -13.05 1.10
CA LEU A 70 -33.61 -13.79 0.84
C LEU A 70 -33.45 -14.15 -0.64
N LYS A 71 -34.54 -14.56 -1.32
CA LYS A 71 -34.53 -14.81 -2.78
C LYS A 71 -34.18 -13.56 -3.58
N TRP A 72 -34.72 -12.40 -3.21
CA TRP A 72 -34.37 -11.14 -3.86
C TRP A 72 -32.94 -10.73 -3.56
N THR A 73 -32.47 -10.88 -2.31
CA THR A 73 -31.08 -10.66 -1.94
C THR A 73 -30.13 -11.49 -2.81
N TRP A 74 -30.38 -12.79 -2.96
CA TRP A 74 -29.56 -13.65 -3.84
C TRP A 74 -29.60 -13.21 -5.29
N ARG A 75 -30.76 -12.83 -5.83
CA ARG A 75 -30.88 -12.32 -7.22
C ARG A 75 -30.09 -11.03 -7.41
N PHE A 76 -30.21 -10.07 -6.50
CA PHE A 76 -29.40 -8.85 -6.54
C PHE A 76 -27.92 -9.15 -6.43
N THR A 77 -27.50 -10.09 -5.58
CA THR A 77 -26.11 -10.53 -5.49
C THR A 77 -25.61 -11.08 -6.83
N TYR A 78 -26.35 -12.00 -7.46
CA TYR A 78 -25.93 -12.58 -8.75
C TYR A 78 -25.88 -11.53 -9.87
N ILE A 79 -26.84 -10.61 -9.93
CA ILE A 79 -26.84 -9.51 -10.91
C ILE A 79 -25.63 -8.60 -10.67
N SER A 80 -25.36 -8.22 -9.42
CA SER A 80 -24.21 -7.39 -9.07
C SER A 80 -22.87 -8.07 -9.39
N VAL A 81 -22.75 -9.37 -9.10
CA VAL A 81 -21.55 -10.16 -9.44
C VAL A 81 -21.38 -10.25 -10.96
N GLY A 82 -22.45 -10.61 -11.69
CA GLY A 82 -22.43 -10.67 -13.15
C GLY A 82 -22.08 -9.32 -13.79
N GLY A 83 -22.64 -8.23 -13.26
CA GLY A 83 -22.33 -6.86 -13.67
C GLY A 83 -20.87 -6.48 -13.41
N LEU A 84 -20.34 -6.81 -12.23
CA LEU A 84 -18.94 -6.56 -11.89
C LEU A 84 -17.97 -7.33 -12.78
N VAL A 85 -18.28 -8.60 -13.05
CA VAL A 85 -17.50 -9.46 -13.96
C VAL A 85 -17.54 -8.90 -15.38
N GLY A 86 -18.74 -8.58 -15.90
CA GLY A 86 -18.90 -7.98 -17.23
C GLY A 86 -18.17 -6.64 -17.37
N TYR A 87 -18.28 -5.77 -16.37
CA TYR A 87 -17.54 -4.50 -16.32
C TYR A 87 -16.04 -4.72 -16.30
N SER A 88 -15.54 -5.70 -15.52
CA SER A 88 -14.12 -6.03 -15.48
C SER A 88 -13.62 -6.50 -16.84
N PHE A 89 -14.37 -7.36 -17.53
CA PHE A 89 -14.05 -7.77 -18.91
C PHE A 89 -14.03 -6.60 -19.88
N TYR A 90 -14.98 -5.68 -19.77
CA TYR A 90 -15.03 -4.47 -20.58
C TYR A 90 -13.79 -3.59 -20.36
N VAL A 91 -13.40 -3.32 -19.11
CA VAL A 91 -12.19 -2.55 -18.79
C VAL A 91 -10.93 -3.24 -19.31
N ILE A 92 -10.81 -4.56 -19.13
CA ILE A 92 -9.69 -5.34 -19.68
C ILE A 92 -9.64 -5.24 -21.21
N TYR A 93 -10.81 -5.27 -21.88
CA TYR A 93 -10.87 -5.10 -23.33
C TYR A 93 -10.37 -3.72 -23.75
N GLN A 94 -10.81 -2.65 -23.07
CA GLN A 94 -10.32 -1.30 -23.33
C GLN A 94 -8.81 -1.16 -23.10
N ASP A 95 -8.30 -1.70 -21.99
CA ASP A 95 -6.88 -1.64 -21.64
C ASP A 95 -5.99 -2.37 -22.69
N ARG A 96 -6.55 -3.35 -23.41
CA ARG A 96 -5.85 -4.08 -24.47
C ARG A 96 -5.95 -3.42 -25.85
N HIS A 97 -6.87 -2.48 -26.04
CA HIS A 97 -7.12 -1.81 -27.33
C HIS A 97 -7.10 -0.29 -27.19
N PRO A 98 -5.97 0.31 -26.78
CA PRO A 98 -5.87 1.75 -26.60
C PRO A 98 -5.87 2.49 -27.95
N GLU A 99 -6.57 3.62 -28.01
CA GLU A 99 -6.63 4.50 -29.19
C GLU A 99 -5.22 4.95 -29.65
N PRO A 100 -4.99 5.24 -30.94
CA PRO A 100 -3.72 5.81 -31.40
C PRO A 100 -3.37 7.10 -30.64
N GLN A 101 -2.08 7.30 -30.34
CA GLN A 101 -1.62 8.50 -29.65
C GLN A 101 -1.28 9.59 -30.67
N ALA A 102 -1.63 10.84 -30.37
CA ALA A 102 -1.17 11.98 -31.16
C ALA A 102 0.37 12.13 -31.05
N GLU A 103 1.02 12.45 -32.16
CA GLU A 103 2.46 12.70 -32.21
C GLU A 103 2.84 13.99 -31.44
N PRO A 104 4.06 14.08 -30.88
CA PRO A 104 4.55 15.29 -30.23
C PRO A 104 4.52 16.50 -31.17
N ASP A 105 4.09 17.65 -30.65
CA ASP A 105 3.98 18.91 -31.40
C ASP A 105 5.13 19.83 -30.98
N PRO A 106 6.11 20.13 -31.86
CA PRO A 106 7.28 20.93 -31.52
C PRO A 106 6.98 22.34 -30.99
N SER A 107 5.77 22.87 -31.21
CA SER A 107 5.36 24.18 -30.69
C SER A 107 4.96 24.17 -29.21
N LYS A 108 4.71 22.99 -28.63
CA LYS A 108 4.29 22.84 -27.23
C LYS A 108 5.48 22.77 -26.29
N LYS A 109 5.28 23.27 -25.07
CA LYS A 109 6.26 23.20 -23.98
C LYS A 109 6.63 21.75 -23.66
N THR A 110 7.91 21.52 -23.42
CA THR A 110 8.47 20.23 -22.99
C THR A 110 8.41 20.12 -21.47
N LEU A 111 7.64 19.14 -21.00
CA LEU A 111 7.51 18.80 -19.58
C LEU A 111 8.31 17.53 -19.28
N VAL A 112 9.39 17.66 -18.52
CA VAL A 112 10.19 16.53 -18.04
C VAL A 112 9.73 16.14 -16.63
N ILE A 113 9.45 14.85 -16.43
CA ILE A 113 9.05 14.27 -15.14
C ILE A 113 10.09 13.23 -14.73
N LEU A 114 10.75 13.45 -13.59
CA LEU A 114 11.71 12.53 -13.01
C LEU A 114 11.02 11.60 -12.02
N GLY A 115 11.22 10.30 -12.19
CA GLY A 115 10.70 9.24 -11.32
C GLY A 115 9.36 8.66 -11.78
N THR A 116 9.11 7.42 -11.33
CA THR A 116 7.92 6.60 -11.66
C THR A 116 7.26 6.08 -10.37
N GLY A 117 7.29 6.90 -9.31
CA GLY A 117 6.69 6.61 -8.02
C GLY A 117 5.25 7.13 -7.87
N TRP A 118 4.78 7.15 -6.62
CA TRP A 118 3.42 7.58 -6.25
C TRP A 118 3.04 8.96 -6.80
N ALA A 119 3.89 9.97 -6.61
CA ALA A 119 3.61 11.33 -7.06
C ALA A 119 3.63 11.45 -8.59
N SER A 120 4.70 10.97 -9.23
CA SER A 120 4.85 11.07 -10.69
C SER A 120 3.74 10.34 -11.44
N VAL A 121 3.33 9.16 -10.98
CA VAL A 121 2.25 8.40 -11.63
C VAL A 121 0.88 9.02 -11.36
N ALA A 122 0.63 9.58 -10.17
CA ALA A 122 -0.59 10.33 -9.90
C ALA A 122 -0.69 11.60 -10.77
N LEU A 123 0.42 12.34 -10.93
CA LEU A 123 0.54 13.44 -11.89
C LEU A 123 0.23 12.96 -13.29
N LEU A 124 0.95 11.95 -13.77
CA LEU A 124 0.77 11.42 -15.12
C LEU A 124 -0.69 11.04 -15.35
N LYS A 125 -1.36 10.33 -14.43
CA LYS A 125 -2.78 9.95 -14.60
C LYS A 125 -3.73 11.14 -14.73
N LYS A 126 -3.48 12.27 -14.04
CA LYS A 126 -4.32 13.47 -14.12
C LYS A 126 -3.94 14.44 -15.24
N LEU A 127 -2.67 14.44 -15.66
CA LEU A 127 -2.17 15.29 -16.71
C LEU A 127 -2.84 14.95 -18.05
N ASP A 128 -3.31 15.99 -18.71
CA ASP A 128 -3.72 15.96 -20.11
C ASP A 128 -2.49 16.23 -20.97
N THR A 129 -1.99 15.16 -21.56
CA THR A 129 -0.76 15.13 -22.36
C THR A 129 -0.90 15.86 -23.69
N GLU A 130 -2.11 16.18 -24.13
CA GLU A 130 -2.29 16.96 -25.36
C GLU A 130 -1.77 18.40 -25.20
N ASN A 131 -1.58 18.87 -23.97
CA ASN A 131 -1.13 20.23 -23.70
C ASN A 131 0.40 20.40 -23.71
N TYR A 132 1.18 19.31 -23.66
CA TYR A 132 2.64 19.35 -23.44
C TYR A 132 3.35 18.22 -24.19
N ASN A 133 4.60 18.44 -24.57
CA ASN A 133 5.51 17.36 -24.95
C ASN A 133 6.07 16.71 -23.68
N VAL A 134 5.53 15.56 -23.28
CA VAL A 134 5.88 14.94 -21.99
C VAL A 134 7.01 13.93 -22.16
N ILE A 135 8.04 14.06 -21.33
CA ILE A 135 9.16 13.13 -21.22
C ILE A 135 9.23 12.63 -19.78
N VAL A 136 9.26 11.31 -19.60
CA VAL A 136 9.42 10.67 -18.29
C VAL A 136 10.79 9.98 -18.24
N VAL A 137 11.55 10.25 -17.19
CA VAL A 137 12.87 9.66 -16.96
C VAL A 137 12.85 8.94 -15.62
N SER A 138 13.17 7.66 -15.60
CA SER A 138 13.33 6.90 -14.36
C SER A 138 14.16 5.65 -14.62
N PRO A 139 15.07 5.25 -13.71
CA PRO A 139 15.78 3.97 -13.84
C PRO A 139 14.83 2.77 -13.63
N ARG A 140 13.59 3.02 -13.19
CA ARG A 140 12.57 2.01 -12.92
C ARG A 140 11.42 2.13 -13.93
N ASN A 141 11.26 1.11 -14.77
CA ASN A 141 10.21 1.07 -15.81
C ASN A 141 8.81 0.65 -15.33
N TYR A 142 8.59 0.57 -14.02
CA TYR A 142 7.31 0.25 -13.41
C TYR A 142 6.98 1.19 -12.24
N PHE A 143 5.69 1.37 -12.00
CA PHE A 143 5.14 1.85 -10.74
C PHE A 143 5.12 0.71 -9.72
N LEU A 144 5.46 1.02 -8.47
CA LEU A 144 5.43 0.08 -7.36
C LEU A 144 4.38 0.48 -6.32
N PHE A 145 3.42 -0.42 -6.06
CA PHE A 145 2.45 -0.27 -4.98
C PHE A 145 3.08 -0.65 -3.63
N THR A 146 3.88 0.26 -3.10
CA THR A 146 4.72 0.05 -1.90
C THR A 146 4.02 -0.47 -0.64
N PRO A 147 2.73 -0.19 -0.36
CA PRO A 147 2.10 -0.66 0.88
C PRO A 147 1.93 -2.18 0.98
N LEU A 148 1.98 -2.90 -0.13
CA LEU A 148 1.91 -4.37 -0.16
C LEU A 148 3.28 -5.02 -0.34
N LEU A 149 4.36 -4.23 -0.31
CA LEU A 149 5.73 -4.73 -0.42
C LEU A 149 6.14 -5.67 0.73
N PRO A 150 5.76 -5.43 2.02
CA PRO A 150 6.05 -6.37 3.10
C PRO A 150 5.52 -7.79 2.81
N SER A 151 4.32 -7.92 2.25
CA SER A 151 3.72 -9.21 1.88
C SER A 151 4.45 -9.95 0.75
N CYS A 152 5.30 -9.27 -0.03
CA CYS A 152 6.10 -9.90 -1.07
C CYS A 152 7.31 -10.66 -0.51
N THR A 153 7.78 -10.25 0.68
CA THR A 153 8.94 -10.86 1.35
C THR A 153 8.69 -12.30 1.81
N THR A 154 7.43 -12.67 2.00
CA THR A 154 6.99 -14.00 2.49
C THR A 154 6.25 -14.81 1.43
N GLY A 155 6.08 -14.29 0.21
CA GLY A 155 5.34 -14.95 -0.86
C GLY A 155 3.81 -14.95 -0.66
N LEU A 156 3.26 -14.10 0.23
CA LEU A 156 1.82 -13.88 0.33
C LEU A 156 1.26 -13.18 -0.91
N ILE A 157 2.03 -12.24 -1.46
CA ILE A 157 1.74 -11.53 -2.71
C ILE A 157 2.95 -11.68 -3.63
N GLU A 158 2.72 -11.90 -4.92
CA GLU A 158 3.80 -11.92 -5.90
C GLU A 158 4.24 -10.50 -6.25
N HIS A 159 5.55 -10.30 -6.42
CA HIS A 159 6.14 -9.02 -6.79
C HIS A 159 5.46 -8.39 -8.03
N ARG A 160 5.16 -9.21 -9.05
CA ARG A 160 4.50 -8.78 -10.30
C ARG A 160 3.05 -8.32 -10.14
N SER A 161 2.41 -8.67 -9.02
CA SER A 161 1.04 -8.29 -8.69
C SER A 161 0.93 -6.86 -8.17
N ILE A 162 2.02 -6.31 -7.63
CA ILE A 162 2.10 -4.93 -7.10
C ILE A 162 2.90 -3.98 -8.00
N MET A 163 3.31 -4.45 -9.18
CA MET A 163 4.00 -3.67 -10.21
C MET A 163 3.06 -3.34 -11.37
N GLU A 164 3.17 -2.13 -11.90
CA GLU A 164 2.48 -1.71 -13.13
C GLU A 164 3.48 -1.09 -14.11
N PRO A 165 3.70 -1.66 -15.31
CA PRO A 165 4.65 -1.10 -16.27
C PRO A 165 4.28 0.34 -16.65
N VAL A 166 5.25 1.24 -16.57
CA VAL A 166 5.06 2.67 -16.87
C VAL A 166 4.63 2.85 -18.32
N ARG A 167 5.21 2.09 -19.25
CA ARG A 167 4.82 2.13 -20.67
C ARG A 167 3.33 1.79 -20.87
N THR A 168 2.76 0.89 -20.08
CA THR A 168 1.31 0.60 -20.11
C THR A 168 0.52 1.83 -19.67
N ILE A 169 0.92 2.49 -18.58
CA ILE A 169 0.27 3.71 -18.10
C ILE A 169 0.33 4.82 -19.16
N LEU A 170 1.49 4.98 -19.81
CA LEU A 170 1.73 6.00 -20.82
C LEU A 170 1.00 5.74 -22.14
N ARG A 171 0.82 4.48 -22.54
CA ARG A 171 0.12 4.11 -23.78
C ARG A 171 -1.36 4.53 -23.78
N HIS A 172 -1.97 4.70 -22.61
CA HIS A 172 -3.35 5.14 -22.43
C HIS A 172 -3.50 6.67 -22.41
N LYS A 173 -2.43 7.40 -22.74
CA LYS A 173 -2.47 8.85 -22.93
C LYS A 173 -2.86 9.22 -24.35
N ARG A 174 -3.56 10.34 -24.49
CA ARG A 174 -4.07 10.83 -25.78
C ARG A 174 -2.94 11.29 -26.70
N ALA A 175 -1.90 11.90 -26.13
CA ALA A 175 -0.68 12.24 -26.86
C ALA A 175 0.46 11.34 -26.41
N ALA A 176 1.40 11.07 -27.31
CA ALA A 176 2.54 10.21 -27.06
C ALA A 176 3.43 10.80 -25.94
N VAL A 177 3.81 9.95 -24.99
CA VAL A 177 4.72 10.31 -23.90
C VAL A 177 6.02 9.54 -24.10
N LYS A 178 7.14 10.27 -24.15
CA LYS A 178 8.46 9.64 -24.27
C LYS A 178 8.90 9.11 -22.91
N PHE A 179 9.37 7.88 -22.85
CA PHE A 179 9.93 7.29 -21.63
C PHE A 179 11.36 6.81 -21.86
N TYR A 180 12.27 7.31 -21.02
CA TYR A 180 13.65 6.85 -20.92
C TYR A 180 13.83 6.06 -19.62
N GLU A 181 14.22 4.80 -19.77
CA GLU A 181 14.69 3.98 -18.67
C GLU A 181 16.14 4.36 -18.37
N ALA A 182 16.31 5.42 -17.59
CA ALA A 182 17.60 6.04 -17.31
C ALA A 182 17.57 6.75 -15.95
N GLU A 183 18.72 6.88 -15.32
CA GLU A 183 18.89 7.69 -14.12
C GLU A 183 19.19 9.13 -14.50
N ALA A 184 18.53 10.09 -13.86
CA ALA A 184 18.93 11.49 -13.96
C ALA A 184 20.15 11.72 -13.06
N SER A 185 21.29 12.09 -13.66
CA SER A 185 22.55 12.24 -12.92
C SER A 185 22.76 13.64 -12.37
N SER A 186 22.32 14.67 -13.12
CA SER A 186 22.43 16.08 -12.73
C SER A 186 21.35 16.92 -13.41
N ILE A 187 21.05 18.06 -12.80
CA ILE A 187 20.07 19.03 -13.29
C ILE A 187 20.77 20.39 -13.35
N ASP A 188 20.79 21.00 -14.54
CA ASP A 188 21.29 22.36 -14.73
C ASP A 188 20.10 23.32 -14.84
N PRO A 189 19.78 24.09 -13.78
CA PRO A 189 18.62 24.97 -13.77
C PRO A 189 18.79 26.20 -14.67
N ASP A 190 20.02 26.61 -14.98
CA ASP A 190 20.32 27.79 -15.79
C ASP A 190 20.22 27.47 -17.29
N ARG A 191 20.82 26.34 -17.71
CA ARG A 191 20.71 25.81 -19.09
C ARG A 191 19.39 25.10 -19.35
N LYS A 192 18.61 24.80 -18.29
CA LYS A 192 17.35 24.04 -18.34
C LYS A 192 17.49 22.68 -19.00
N VAL A 193 18.47 21.91 -18.55
CA VAL A 193 18.72 20.54 -19.04
C VAL A 193 18.83 19.55 -17.89
N VAL A 194 18.39 18.32 -18.14
CA VAL A 194 18.64 17.18 -17.27
C VAL A 194 19.61 16.23 -17.97
N LYS A 195 20.74 15.93 -17.33
CA LYS A 195 21.63 14.87 -17.82
C LYS A 195 21.07 13.51 -17.38
N ILE A 196 20.93 12.59 -18.32
CA ILE A 196 20.45 11.23 -18.07
C ILE A 196 21.49 10.20 -18.46
N VAL A 197 21.54 9.10 -17.73
CA VAL A 197 22.50 8.01 -17.92
C VAL A 197 21.75 6.68 -17.91
N ASP A 198 21.94 5.88 -18.96
CA ASP A 198 21.52 4.49 -19.02
C ASP A 198 22.54 3.63 -18.25
N ASN A 199 22.11 3.12 -17.09
CA ASN A 199 22.91 2.27 -16.21
C ASN A 199 22.74 0.77 -16.49
N SER A 200 22.00 0.38 -17.53
CA SER A 200 21.81 -1.04 -17.87
C SER A 200 23.12 -1.72 -18.28
N GLU A 201 23.22 -3.04 -18.09
CA GLU A 201 24.41 -3.81 -18.50
C GLU A 201 24.58 -3.85 -20.03
N ILE A 202 23.48 -3.74 -20.78
CA ILE A 202 23.46 -3.74 -22.24
C ILE A 202 23.66 -2.31 -22.74
N LYS A 203 24.85 -2.01 -23.27
CA LYS A 203 25.19 -0.66 -23.75
C LYS A 203 25.00 -0.50 -25.26
N GLY A 204 24.37 0.60 -25.67
CA GLY A 204 24.36 1.09 -27.05
C GLY A 204 25.50 2.08 -27.33
N ALA A 205 25.53 2.67 -28.53
CA ALA A 205 26.52 3.70 -28.90
C ALA A 205 26.39 5.00 -28.07
N THR A 206 25.19 5.24 -27.51
CA THR A 206 24.91 6.36 -26.61
C THR A 206 24.35 5.80 -25.31
N SER A 207 25.01 6.09 -24.19
CA SER A 207 24.56 5.70 -22.84
C SER A 207 24.33 6.90 -21.94
N GLU A 208 24.62 8.12 -22.39
CA GLU A 208 24.33 9.36 -21.70
C GLU A 208 23.90 10.45 -22.70
N THR A 209 23.00 11.32 -22.28
CA THR A 209 22.57 12.49 -23.07
C THR A 209 21.97 13.55 -22.15
N GLU A 210 21.83 14.76 -22.65
CA GLU A 210 21.06 15.83 -22.02
C GLU A 210 19.64 15.91 -22.61
N ILE A 211 18.66 16.24 -21.78
CA ILE A 211 17.27 16.49 -22.18
C ILE A 211 16.89 17.92 -21.79
N PRO A 212 16.58 18.80 -22.76
CA PRO A 212 16.09 20.15 -22.45
C PRO A 212 14.65 20.10 -21.92
N TYR A 213 14.30 21.07 -21.07
CA TYR A 213 12.95 21.20 -20.54
C TYR A 213 12.49 22.66 -20.51
N ASP A 214 11.18 22.86 -20.68
CA ASP A 214 10.51 24.12 -20.33
C ASP A 214 9.94 24.07 -18.92
N MET A 215 9.56 22.86 -18.47
CA MET A 215 9.01 22.57 -17.16
C MET A 215 9.61 21.27 -16.63
N LEU A 216 10.03 21.25 -15.37
CA LEU A 216 10.62 20.09 -14.71
C LEU A 216 9.84 19.70 -13.45
N VAL A 217 9.48 18.42 -13.33
CA VAL A 217 8.90 17.86 -12.10
C VAL A 217 9.84 16.81 -11.52
N ILE A 218 10.25 17.01 -10.27
CA ILE A 218 11.14 16.12 -9.53
C ILE A 218 10.28 15.26 -8.60
N GLY A 219 10.10 13.99 -8.96
CA GLY A 219 9.35 12.98 -8.19
C GLY A 219 10.19 11.73 -7.90
N VAL A 220 11.49 11.92 -7.64
CA VAL A 220 12.49 10.83 -7.45
C VAL A 220 12.39 10.16 -6.07
N GLY A 221 11.58 10.70 -5.17
CA GLY A 221 11.42 10.19 -3.80
C GLY A 221 12.71 10.27 -2.97
N ALA A 222 12.81 9.41 -1.97
CA ALA A 222 13.96 9.32 -1.05
C ALA A 222 14.69 7.99 -1.18
N GLU A 223 15.92 7.93 -0.65
CA GLU A 223 16.70 6.71 -0.44
C GLU A 223 16.67 6.27 1.04
N ASN A 224 17.22 5.08 1.35
CA ASN A 224 17.23 4.55 2.71
C ASN A 224 18.25 5.30 3.59
N ALA A 225 17.83 5.73 4.78
CA ALA A 225 18.74 6.35 5.74
C ALA A 225 19.37 5.30 6.66
N THR A 226 20.70 5.28 6.72
CA THR A 226 21.45 4.46 7.69
C THR A 226 21.85 5.23 8.94
N PHE A 227 21.58 6.54 8.97
CA PHE A 227 21.99 7.47 10.03
C PHE A 227 23.50 7.45 10.35
N GLY A 228 24.32 6.99 9.39
CA GLY A 228 25.77 6.83 9.59
C GLY A 228 26.16 5.67 10.52
N ILE A 229 25.21 4.78 10.84
CA ILE A 229 25.48 3.60 11.69
C ILE A 229 26.33 2.60 10.89
N PRO A 230 27.52 2.22 11.39
CA PRO A 230 28.40 1.28 10.69
C PRO A 230 27.75 -0.09 10.48
N GLY A 231 28.02 -0.69 9.32
CA GLY A 231 27.60 -2.05 8.98
C GLY A 231 26.15 -2.20 8.51
N VAL A 232 25.33 -1.15 8.58
CA VAL A 232 23.93 -1.23 8.12
C VAL A 232 23.86 -1.53 6.61
N ARG A 233 24.65 -0.86 5.77
CA ARG A 233 24.58 -1.09 4.31
C ARG A 233 25.11 -2.46 3.92
N GLU A 234 26.10 -2.94 4.67
CA GLU A 234 26.86 -4.15 4.38
C GLU A 234 26.10 -5.40 4.84
N ASN A 235 25.48 -5.34 6.03
CA ASN A 235 24.97 -6.52 6.72
C ASN A 235 23.42 -6.57 6.85
N SER A 236 22.70 -5.51 6.47
CA SER A 236 21.23 -5.49 6.51
C SER A 236 20.58 -5.61 5.14
N CYS A 237 19.29 -5.91 5.12
CA CYS A 237 18.43 -5.74 3.95
C CYS A 237 17.54 -4.52 4.17
N PHE A 238 17.42 -3.65 3.18
CA PHE A 238 16.36 -2.63 3.20
C PHE A 238 15.02 -3.25 2.77
N LEU A 239 13.93 -2.50 2.87
CA LEU A 239 12.61 -2.88 2.35
C LEU A 239 11.96 -1.68 1.67
N LYS A 240 12.46 -1.31 0.48
CA LYS A 240 12.03 -0.13 -0.28
C LYS A 240 11.59 -0.46 -1.70
N GLU A 241 12.28 -1.39 -2.36
CA GLU A 241 12.08 -1.77 -3.76
C GLU A 241 11.79 -3.28 -3.92
N ILE A 242 11.43 -3.72 -5.14
CA ILE A 242 11.16 -5.14 -5.43
C ILE A 242 12.40 -6.01 -5.20
N GLY A 243 13.58 -5.54 -5.62
CA GLY A 243 14.84 -6.27 -5.42
C GLY A 243 15.15 -6.50 -3.94
N ASP A 244 14.79 -5.54 -3.08
CA ASP A 244 14.90 -5.69 -1.63
C ASP A 244 14.01 -6.83 -1.11
N ALA A 245 12.74 -6.85 -1.52
CA ALA A 245 11.79 -7.88 -1.09
C ALA A 245 12.20 -9.29 -1.56
N GLN A 246 12.70 -9.40 -2.80
CA GLN A 246 13.25 -10.65 -3.31
C GLN A 246 14.48 -11.10 -2.52
N GLN A 247 15.40 -10.18 -2.22
CA GLN A 247 16.58 -10.48 -1.41
C GLN A 247 16.21 -10.94 0.00
N ILE A 248 15.23 -10.30 0.63
CA ILE A 248 14.70 -10.70 1.93
C ILE A 248 14.10 -12.11 1.86
N ARG A 249 13.21 -12.38 0.89
CA ARG A 249 12.60 -13.72 0.71
C ARG A 249 13.65 -14.81 0.56
N LYS A 250 14.67 -14.56 -0.26
CA LYS A 250 15.81 -15.47 -0.43
C LYS A 250 16.55 -15.70 0.89
N LYS A 251 16.94 -14.64 1.60
CA LYS A 251 17.69 -14.76 2.87
C LYS A 251 16.89 -15.41 3.99
N ILE A 252 15.58 -15.21 4.05
CA ILE A 252 14.67 -15.93 4.97
C ILE A 252 14.85 -17.44 4.76
N MET A 253 14.73 -17.90 3.51
CA MET A 253 14.87 -19.33 3.19
C MET A 253 16.30 -19.83 3.36
N ASP A 254 17.31 -19.03 3.02
CA ASP A 254 18.72 -19.38 3.26
C ASP A 254 18.98 -19.63 4.76
N CYS A 255 18.40 -18.81 5.65
CA CYS A 255 18.50 -19.02 7.10
C CYS A 255 17.84 -20.35 7.52
N VAL A 256 16.64 -20.64 7.00
CA VAL A 256 15.90 -21.87 7.32
C VAL A 256 16.66 -23.12 6.87
N GLU A 257 17.13 -23.15 5.61
CA GLU A 257 17.89 -24.29 5.08
C GLU A 257 19.24 -24.48 5.77
N THR A 258 19.94 -23.38 6.07
CA THR A 258 21.21 -23.43 6.81
C THR A 258 20.99 -23.92 8.24
N ALA A 259 19.91 -23.48 8.91
CA ALA A 259 19.56 -23.93 10.25
C ALA A 259 19.16 -25.42 10.29
N ALA A 260 18.54 -25.92 9.21
CA ALA A 260 18.17 -27.33 9.07
C ALA A 260 19.36 -28.24 8.69
N PHE A 261 20.53 -27.67 8.36
CA PHE A 261 21.66 -28.45 7.89
C PHE A 261 22.20 -29.40 8.98
N LYS A 262 22.56 -30.61 8.56
CA LYS A 262 23.02 -31.67 9.46
C LYS A 262 24.31 -31.26 10.18
N GLY A 263 24.29 -31.34 11.52
CA GLY A 263 25.44 -31.07 12.36
C GLY A 263 25.53 -29.63 12.88
N GLN A 264 24.49 -28.82 12.64
CA GLN A 264 24.45 -27.45 13.17
C GLN A 264 24.35 -27.44 14.71
N SER A 265 25.16 -26.60 15.37
CA SER A 265 25.06 -26.44 16.82
C SER A 265 23.76 -25.74 17.22
N PRO A 266 23.17 -26.05 18.39
CA PRO A 266 21.93 -25.42 18.84
C PRO A 266 22.00 -23.89 18.86
N GLU A 267 23.12 -23.31 19.25
CA GLU A 267 23.32 -21.85 19.35
C GLU A 267 23.30 -21.19 17.96
N GLU A 268 23.85 -21.85 16.95
CA GLU A 268 23.84 -21.32 15.59
C GLU A 268 22.47 -21.49 14.94
N VAL A 269 21.75 -22.57 15.24
CA VAL A 269 20.33 -22.71 14.86
C VAL A 269 19.51 -21.56 15.46
N ASP A 270 19.69 -21.27 16.75
CA ASP A 270 18.98 -20.17 17.41
C ASP A 270 19.32 -18.81 16.79
N ARG A 271 20.59 -18.59 16.43
CA ARG A 271 21.02 -17.39 15.70
C ARG A 271 20.35 -17.28 14.33
N LEU A 272 20.47 -18.32 13.50
CA LEU A 272 19.92 -18.33 12.13
C LEU A 272 18.39 -18.17 12.12
N MET A 273 17.71 -18.73 13.12
CA MET A 273 16.26 -18.65 13.28
C MET A 273 15.79 -17.37 13.98
N HIS A 274 16.70 -16.45 14.33
CA HIS A 274 16.38 -15.14 14.88
C HIS A 274 16.42 -14.06 13.79
N MET A 275 15.26 -13.47 13.50
CA MET A 275 15.13 -12.35 12.57
C MET A 275 14.90 -11.03 13.31
N VAL A 276 15.67 -10.01 12.95
CA VAL A 276 15.60 -8.68 13.55
C VAL A 276 15.05 -7.67 12.55
N VAL A 277 14.04 -6.92 12.97
CA VAL A 277 13.45 -5.82 12.21
C VAL A 277 13.76 -4.52 12.92
N VAL A 278 14.35 -3.55 12.22
CA VAL A 278 14.66 -2.22 12.77
C VAL A 278 13.72 -1.18 12.18
N GLY A 279 12.94 -0.52 13.04
CA GLY A 279 11.93 0.46 12.69
C GLY A 279 10.52 -0.02 13.03
N GLY A 280 9.89 0.60 14.03
CA GLY A 280 8.52 0.38 14.48
C GLY A 280 7.48 1.22 13.72
N GLY A 281 7.81 1.75 12.53
CA GLY A 281 6.82 2.32 11.62
C GLY A 281 5.95 1.26 10.94
N PRO A 282 4.96 1.64 10.11
CA PRO A 282 4.08 0.68 9.44
C PRO A 282 4.83 -0.43 8.71
N THR A 283 5.85 -0.09 7.91
CA THR A 283 6.65 -1.08 7.15
C THR A 283 7.27 -2.17 8.03
N GLY A 284 7.90 -1.80 9.15
CA GLY A 284 8.54 -2.79 10.01
C GLY A 284 7.55 -3.59 10.85
N VAL A 285 6.45 -2.97 11.30
CA VAL A 285 5.36 -3.69 11.99
C VAL A 285 4.67 -4.69 11.07
N GLU A 286 4.32 -4.27 9.84
CA GLU A 286 3.70 -5.14 8.85
C GLU A 286 4.61 -6.29 8.46
N PHE A 287 5.91 -6.02 8.22
CA PHE A 287 6.87 -7.08 7.92
C PHE A 287 7.06 -8.05 9.09
N ALA A 288 7.15 -7.57 10.34
CA ALA A 288 7.27 -8.45 11.50
C ALA A 288 6.04 -9.36 11.67
N GLY A 289 4.84 -8.82 11.41
CA GLY A 289 3.59 -9.59 11.40
C GLY A 289 3.54 -10.63 10.27
N GLU A 290 3.81 -10.22 9.03
CA GLU A 290 3.88 -11.12 7.86
C GLU A 290 4.87 -12.26 8.07
N LEU A 291 6.05 -11.93 8.60
CA LEU A 291 7.09 -12.91 8.88
C LEU A 291 6.64 -13.91 9.94
N ARG A 292 5.97 -13.44 10.99
CA ARG A 292 5.46 -14.33 12.03
C ARG A 292 4.40 -15.28 11.49
N ASP A 293 3.46 -14.78 10.68
CA ASP A 293 2.43 -15.60 10.07
C ASP A 293 3.03 -16.65 9.14
N PHE A 294 4.01 -16.26 8.31
CA PHE A 294 4.71 -17.18 7.41
C PHE A 294 5.36 -18.34 8.17
N PHE A 295 6.02 -18.07 9.29
CA PHE A 295 6.68 -19.11 10.07
C PHE A 295 5.69 -20.05 10.78
N GLU A 296 4.61 -19.50 11.34
CA GLU A 296 3.61 -20.28 12.07
C GLU A 296 2.71 -21.10 11.13
N GLU A 297 2.31 -20.52 9.99
CA GLU A 297 1.36 -21.11 9.06
C GLU A 297 2.01 -22.02 8.02
N ASP A 298 3.20 -21.69 7.52
CA ASP A 298 3.85 -22.41 6.42
C ASP A 298 5.10 -23.17 6.90
N ILE A 299 6.13 -22.47 7.37
CA ILE A 299 7.46 -23.07 7.67
C ILE A 299 7.37 -24.16 8.75
N LYS A 300 6.55 -23.96 9.78
CA LYS A 300 6.33 -24.95 10.84
C LYS A 300 5.90 -26.33 10.34
N LYS A 301 5.18 -26.38 9.22
CA LYS A 301 4.73 -27.65 8.61
C LYS A 301 5.85 -28.33 7.81
N LEU A 302 6.78 -27.54 7.27
CA LEU A 302 7.85 -28.00 6.39
C LEU A 302 9.11 -28.43 7.16
N VAL A 303 9.47 -27.69 8.21
CA VAL A 303 10.67 -27.93 9.04
C VAL A 303 10.33 -27.90 10.54
N PRO A 304 9.52 -28.88 11.02
CA PRO A 304 8.99 -28.87 12.39
C PRO A 304 10.06 -28.93 13.49
N ASP A 305 11.25 -29.47 13.19
CA ASP A 305 12.31 -29.67 14.18
C ASP A 305 12.99 -28.36 14.62
N ILE A 306 13.15 -27.41 13.70
CA ILE A 306 13.79 -26.11 13.97
C ILE A 306 12.78 -24.97 14.17
N SER A 307 11.55 -25.12 13.68
CA SER A 307 10.51 -24.09 13.78
C SER A 307 10.24 -23.56 15.21
N PRO A 308 10.28 -24.38 16.29
CA PRO A 308 10.11 -23.89 17.66
C PRO A 308 11.17 -22.88 18.13
N ARG A 309 12.33 -22.82 17.44
CA ARG A 309 13.43 -21.89 17.73
C ARG A 309 13.26 -20.53 17.04
N PHE A 310 12.25 -20.39 16.16
CA PHE A 310 12.01 -19.16 15.44
C PHE A 310 11.66 -18.00 16.37
N LYS A 311 12.33 -16.87 16.15
CA LYS A 311 12.15 -15.65 16.93
C LYS A 311 12.19 -14.42 16.03
N VAL A 312 11.33 -13.45 16.34
CA VAL A 312 11.36 -12.11 15.76
C VAL A 312 11.64 -11.08 16.86
N THR A 313 12.56 -10.15 16.61
CA THR A 313 12.73 -8.96 17.45
C THR A 313 12.50 -7.70 16.62
N LEU A 314 11.60 -6.83 17.08
CA LEU A 314 11.32 -5.53 16.48
C LEU A 314 11.96 -4.42 17.33
N ILE A 315 12.93 -3.71 16.77
CA ILE A 315 13.67 -2.63 17.44
C ILE A 315 13.11 -1.27 17.01
N GLU A 316 12.73 -0.43 17.97
CA GLU A 316 12.27 0.94 17.74
C GLU A 316 12.99 1.90 18.69
N ALA A 317 13.49 3.02 18.14
CA ALA A 317 14.22 4.02 18.91
C ALA A 317 13.28 4.88 19.77
N LEU A 318 12.06 5.09 19.32
CA LEU A 318 10.99 5.82 20.00
C LEU A 318 10.34 4.98 21.11
N PRO A 319 9.53 5.60 21.99
CA PRO A 319 8.89 4.89 23.09
C PRO A 319 7.86 3.83 22.69
N ASN A 320 7.27 3.92 21.49
CA ASN A 320 6.22 3.03 21.02
C ASN A 320 6.34 2.78 19.51
N VAL A 321 5.79 1.65 19.05
CA VAL A 321 5.57 1.38 17.63
C VAL A 321 4.38 2.20 17.09
N LEU A 322 4.31 2.36 15.78
CA LEU A 322 3.26 3.12 15.07
C LEU A 322 3.01 4.50 15.69
N PRO A 323 4.03 5.36 15.86
CA PRO A 323 3.93 6.61 16.62
C PRO A 323 2.94 7.64 16.03
N SER A 324 2.49 7.43 14.78
CA SER A 324 1.47 8.26 14.12
C SER A 324 0.03 7.86 14.42
N PHE A 325 -0.21 6.74 15.12
CA PHE A 325 -1.54 6.24 15.46
C PHE A 325 -1.98 6.71 16.86
N SER A 326 -3.28 6.67 17.14
CA SER A 326 -3.80 6.93 18.48
C SER A 326 -3.24 5.96 19.53
N LYS A 327 -3.10 6.43 20.78
CA LYS A 327 -2.55 5.65 21.90
C LYS A 327 -3.26 4.30 22.09
N GLN A 328 -4.58 4.27 21.94
CA GLN A 328 -5.36 3.02 22.04
C GLN A 328 -4.93 1.99 20.99
N LEU A 329 -4.66 2.41 19.75
CA LEU A 329 -4.21 1.52 18.68
C LEU A 329 -2.75 1.10 18.86
N ILE A 330 -1.91 1.98 19.42
CA ILE A 330 -0.54 1.63 19.82
C ILE A 330 -0.57 0.52 20.88
N ASP A 331 -1.31 0.71 21.97
CA ASP A 331 -1.42 -0.27 23.05
C ASP A 331 -1.97 -1.62 22.53
N TYR A 332 -2.99 -1.56 21.67
CA TYR A 332 -3.56 -2.75 21.01
C TYR A 332 -2.55 -3.48 20.11
N THR A 333 -1.76 -2.72 19.33
CA THR A 333 -0.73 -3.27 18.45
C THR A 333 0.35 -3.95 19.26
N GLU A 334 0.89 -3.29 20.29
CA GLU A 334 1.95 -3.90 21.11
C GLU A 334 1.47 -5.15 21.85
N ASN A 335 0.23 -5.16 22.36
CA ASN A 335 -0.36 -6.35 22.97
C ASN A 335 -0.48 -7.49 21.95
N THR A 336 -0.99 -7.20 20.75
CA THR A 336 -1.13 -8.20 19.68
C THR A 336 0.22 -8.77 19.26
N LEU A 337 1.22 -7.94 19.01
CA LEU A 337 2.56 -8.40 18.65
C LEU A 337 3.21 -9.25 19.75
N ARG A 338 2.97 -8.93 21.04
CA ARG A 338 3.44 -9.75 22.17
C ARG A 338 2.70 -11.09 22.27
N GLU A 339 1.39 -11.13 22.01
CA GLU A 339 0.61 -12.38 21.90
C GLU A 339 1.18 -13.27 20.79
N GLU A 340 1.54 -12.66 19.66
CA GLU A 340 2.23 -13.31 18.55
C GLU A 340 3.72 -13.56 18.82
N LYS A 341 4.18 -13.47 20.07
CA LYS A 341 5.57 -13.68 20.55
C LYS A 341 6.64 -12.95 19.73
N ILE A 342 6.34 -11.76 19.24
CA ILE A 342 7.31 -10.82 18.66
C ILE A 342 7.90 -10.01 19.82
N ASP A 343 9.23 -10.05 19.98
CA ASP A 343 9.95 -9.33 21.05
C ASP A 343 10.15 -7.87 20.64
N ILE A 344 9.34 -6.98 21.20
CA ILE A 344 9.39 -5.54 20.91
C ILE A 344 10.41 -4.87 21.84
N LYS A 345 11.39 -4.18 21.27
CA LYS A 345 12.38 -3.37 21.97
C LYS A 345 12.23 -1.90 21.58
N THR A 346 11.33 -1.19 22.26
CA THR A 346 11.22 0.27 22.16
C THR A 346 12.34 0.95 22.93
N LYS A 347 12.51 2.27 22.74
CA LYS A 347 13.60 3.06 23.35
C LYS A 347 14.99 2.45 23.11
N THR A 348 15.14 1.75 21.98
CA THR A 348 16.32 0.95 21.67
C THR A 348 16.90 1.43 20.34
N MET A 349 18.09 2.01 20.39
CA MET A 349 18.73 2.61 19.22
C MET A 349 19.92 1.75 18.79
N VAL A 350 19.89 1.28 17.54
CA VAL A 350 21.01 0.54 16.95
C VAL A 350 22.26 1.43 16.85
N LYS A 351 23.42 0.85 17.15
CA LYS A 351 24.72 1.55 17.17
C LYS A 351 25.76 0.92 16.23
N ASN A 352 25.67 -0.37 15.97
CA ASN A 352 26.57 -1.10 15.08
C ASN A 352 25.88 -2.37 14.56
N VAL A 353 26.20 -2.79 13.34
CA VAL A 353 25.71 -4.04 12.75
C VAL A 353 26.89 -4.84 12.19
N THR A 354 27.12 -6.04 12.72
CA THR A 354 28.08 -7.00 12.15
C THR A 354 27.37 -7.99 11.24
N ASP A 355 28.09 -8.95 10.64
CA ASP A 355 27.53 -10.03 9.83
C ASP A 355 26.60 -10.98 10.62
N LYS A 356 26.72 -11.01 11.96
CA LYS A 356 25.98 -11.96 12.82
C LYS A 356 25.25 -11.32 14.00
N THR A 357 25.53 -10.06 14.33
CA THR A 357 24.98 -9.40 15.51
C THR A 357 24.58 -7.95 15.23
N VAL A 358 23.53 -7.49 15.91
CA VAL A 358 23.19 -6.07 16.01
C VAL A 358 23.45 -5.59 17.43
N GLU A 359 24.19 -4.51 17.56
CA GLU A 359 24.46 -3.85 18.82
C GLU A 359 23.55 -2.64 18.96
N ALA A 360 22.83 -2.56 20.08
CA ALA A 360 21.92 -1.46 20.36
C ALA A 360 22.08 -0.92 21.77
N GLU A 361 21.66 0.32 21.97
CA GLU A 361 21.59 0.98 23.28
C GLU A 361 20.12 1.12 23.69
N VAL A 362 19.75 0.46 24.79
CA VAL A 362 18.41 0.51 25.39
C VAL A 362 18.39 1.61 26.44
N THR A 363 17.37 2.47 26.40
CA THR A 363 17.13 3.49 27.42
C THR A 363 16.08 3.01 28.42
N GLY A 364 16.50 2.78 29.66
CA GLY A 364 15.65 2.38 30.78
C GLY A 364 14.66 3.46 31.22
N ALA A 365 13.71 3.10 32.08
CA ALA A 365 12.71 4.04 32.60
C ALA A 365 13.33 5.14 33.49
N ASP A 366 14.46 4.85 34.12
CA ASP A 366 15.29 5.75 34.92
C ASP A 366 16.28 6.58 34.08
N GLY A 367 16.25 6.41 32.75
CA GLY A 367 17.19 7.07 31.82
C GLY A 367 18.55 6.38 31.72
N SER A 368 18.77 5.26 32.42
CA SER A 368 19.99 4.46 32.28
C SER A 368 20.12 3.92 30.86
N LYS A 369 21.36 3.82 30.38
CA LYS A 369 21.66 3.32 29.03
C LYS A 369 22.43 2.02 29.13
N GLN A 370 21.89 0.97 28.54
CA GLN A 370 22.51 -0.35 28.50
C GLN A 370 22.77 -0.78 27.07
N ARG A 371 23.99 -1.22 26.78
CA ARG A 371 24.28 -1.87 25.50
C ARG A 371 23.80 -3.32 25.52
N VAL A 372 23.15 -3.71 24.43
CA VAL A 372 22.69 -5.08 24.18
C VAL A 372 23.24 -5.54 22.84
N VAL A 373 23.63 -6.81 22.78
CA VAL A 373 24.09 -7.48 21.55
C VAL A 373 23.08 -8.56 21.23
N ILE A 374 22.52 -8.51 20.02
CA ILE A 374 21.46 -9.40 19.59
C ILE A 374 21.97 -10.19 18.37
N PRO A 375 22.23 -11.49 18.50
CA PRO A 375 22.54 -12.35 17.36
C PRO A 375 21.36 -12.41 16.39
N TYR A 376 21.62 -12.51 15.09
CA TYR A 376 20.58 -12.64 14.09
C TYR A 376 21.03 -13.49 12.90
N GLY A 377 20.08 -14.09 12.19
CA GLY A 377 20.25 -14.71 10.87
C GLY A 377 19.92 -13.73 9.75
N LEU A 378 18.84 -12.97 9.91
CA LEU A 378 18.44 -11.89 9.02
C LEU A 378 18.16 -10.59 9.78
N LEU A 379 18.68 -9.46 9.27
CA LEU A 379 18.34 -8.12 9.73
C LEU A 379 17.71 -7.31 8.61
N VAL A 380 16.50 -6.79 8.86
CA VAL A 380 15.77 -5.90 7.94
C VAL A 380 15.70 -4.49 8.51
N TRP A 381 16.24 -3.53 7.77
CA TRP A 381 16.26 -2.11 8.09
C TRP A 381 15.10 -1.38 7.41
N ALA A 382 14.04 -1.13 8.17
CA ALA A 382 12.77 -0.56 7.71
C ALA A 382 12.51 0.86 8.26
N THR A 383 13.57 1.64 8.49
CA THR A 383 13.48 2.99 9.05
C THR A 383 14.32 4.01 8.30
N GLY A 384 13.82 5.25 8.31
CA GLY A 384 14.55 6.43 7.86
C GLY A 384 14.57 6.63 6.33
N ASN A 385 14.28 7.87 5.93
CA ASN A 385 14.46 8.34 4.55
C ASN A 385 15.61 9.35 4.52
N ALA A 386 16.43 9.28 3.48
CA ALA A 386 17.51 10.22 3.19
C ALA A 386 17.32 10.86 1.81
N VAL A 387 17.83 12.08 1.66
CA VAL A 387 17.76 12.84 0.41
C VAL A 387 18.72 12.22 -0.62
N ARG A 388 18.21 11.93 -1.82
CA ARG A 388 19.02 11.38 -2.93
C ARG A 388 20.13 12.33 -3.39
N PRO A 389 21.25 11.82 -3.94
CA PRO A 389 22.35 12.64 -4.44
C PRO A 389 21.94 13.74 -5.44
N ILE A 390 21.14 13.42 -6.46
CA ILE A 390 20.64 14.40 -7.45
C ILE A 390 19.89 15.58 -6.80
N VAL A 391 19.18 15.31 -5.70
CA VAL A 391 18.43 16.36 -4.99
C VAL A 391 19.37 17.21 -4.15
N LYS A 392 20.36 16.60 -3.48
CA LYS A 392 21.41 17.33 -2.75
C LYS A 392 22.22 18.24 -3.70
N ASP A 393 22.56 17.72 -4.88
CA ASP A 393 23.25 18.44 -5.94
C ASP A 393 22.45 19.66 -6.39
N LEU A 394 21.19 19.48 -6.82
CA LEU A 394 20.32 20.58 -7.22
C LEU A 394 20.14 21.65 -6.12
N MET A 395 19.98 21.23 -4.86
CA MET A 395 19.88 22.16 -3.73
C MET A 395 21.12 23.05 -3.59
N SER A 396 22.31 22.55 -3.96
CA SER A 396 23.55 23.33 -3.90
C SER A 396 23.63 24.41 -4.98
N HIS A 397 22.87 24.27 -6.07
CA HIS A 397 22.80 25.25 -7.17
C HIS A 397 21.75 26.34 -6.96
N ILE A 398 20.86 26.21 -5.98
CA ILE A 398 19.76 27.16 -5.76
C ILE A 398 19.92 27.81 -4.39
N THR A 399 20.29 29.09 -4.34
CA THR A 399 20.53 29.83 -3.09
C THR A 399 19.37 29.75 -2.09
N ALA A 400 18.12 29.79 -2.59
CA ALA A 400 16.92 29.67 -1.74
C ALA A 400 16.77 28.30 -1.05
N GLN A 401 17.56 27.30 -1.44
CA GLN A 401 17.57 25.96 -0.87
C GLN A 401 18.69 25.74 0.17
N ALA A 402 19.53 26.75 0.44
CA ALA A 402 20.73 26.63 1.28
C ALA A 402 20.45 26.09 2.69
N ASP A 403 19.28 26.38 3.27
CA ASP A 403 18.87 25.91 4.60
C ASP A 403 18.09 24.60 4.59
N SER A 404 17.72 24.10 3.41
CA SER A 404 16.99 22.86 3.33
C SER A 404 17.90 21.67 3.63
N ARG A 405 17.37 20.69 4.37
CA ARG A 405 18.11 19.48 4.81
C ARG A 405 17.38 18.18 4.50
N ARG A 406 16.04 18.25 4.37
CA ARG A 406 15.16 17.06 4.24
C ARG A 406 14.66 16.80 2.82
N GLY A 407 14.96 17.71 1.88
CA GLY A 407 14.50 17.65 0.48
C GLY A 407 14.44 19.05 -0.13
N LEU A 408 13.79 19.22 -1.27
CA LEU A 408 13.59 20.53 -1.90
C LEU A 408 12.47 21.29 -1.17
N ALA A 409 12.78 22.46 -0.62
CA ALA A 409 11.77 23.35 -0.07
C ALA A 409 10.87 23.87 -1.20
N VAL A 410 9.56 23.69 -1.06
CA VAL A 410 8.57 24.11 -2.05
C VAL A 410 7.61 25.16 -1.48
N ASN A 411 6.95 25.91 -2.36
CA ASN A 411 5.83 26.77 -1.96
C ASN A 411 4.49 26.00 -1.95
N GLU A 412 3.40 26.70 -1.67
CA GLU A 412 2.05 26.13 -1.60
C GLU A 412 1.48 25.63 -2.95
N TYR A 413 2.17 25.90 -4.06
CA TYR A 413 1.88 25.37 -5.40
C TYR A 413 2.89 24.30 -5.83
N LEU A 414 3.71 23.81 -4.88
CA LEU A 414 4.74 22.77 -5.07
C LEU A 414 5.90 23.18 -5.97
N VAL A 415 6.06 24.48 -6.25
CA VAL A 415 7.21 25.03 -6.98
C VAL A 415 8.41 25.04 -6.04
N VAL A 416 9.58 24.60 -6.51
CA VAL A 416 10.84 24.66 -5.77
C VAL A 416 11.19 26.13 -5.51
N GLN A 417 11.36 26.50 -4.24
CA GLN A 417 11.67 27.87 -3.86
C GLN A 417 12.97 28.33 -4.53
N GLY A 418 12.95 29.54 -5.09
CA GLY A 418 14.06 30.08 -5.90
C GLY A 418 13.95 29.79 -7.40
N THR A 419 12.93 29.05 -7.84
CA THR A 419 12.70 28.72 -9.26
C THR A 419 11.30 29.13 -9.72
N ARG A 420 11.02 29.05 -11.03
CA ARG A 420 9.68 29.32 -11.60
C ARG A 420 9.11 28.15 -12.39
N ASP A 421 9.97 27.24 -12.80
CA ASP A 421 9.75 26.19 -13.79
C ASP A 421 10.19 24.80 -13.27
N ILE A 422 10.55 24.69 -12.00
CA ILE A 422 10.88 23.42 -11.33
C ILE A 422 9.89 23.18 -10.19
N TRP A 423 9.23 22.02 -10.22
CA TRP A 423 8.35 21.53 -9.17
C TRP A 423 8.95 20.29 -8.51
N ALA A 424 8.66 20.09 -7.23
CA ALA A 424 9.03 18.86 -6.52
C ALA A 424 7.82 18.27 -5.78
N VAL A 425 7.70 16.95 -5.80
CA VAL A 425 6.56 16.22 -5.24
C VAL A 425 7.00 14.91 -4.59
N GLY A 426 6.24 14.44 -3.59
CA GLY A 426 6.53 13.24 -2.81
C GLY A 426 7.73 13.42 -1.88
N ASP A 427 8.39 12.31 -1.55
CA ASP A 427 9.40 12.27 -0.49
C ASP A 427 10.67 13.13 -0.75
N CYS A 428 10.88 13.63 -1.97
CA CYS A 428 11.96 14.56 -2.27
C CYS A 428 11.60 16.03 -2.00
N ALA A 429 10.33 16.34 -1.72
CA ALA A 429 9.85 17.70 -1.45
C ALA A 429 9.59 17.92 0.04
N VAL A 430 9.79 19.15 0.50
CA VAL A 430 9.47 19.61 1.85
C VAL A 430 8.28 20.56 1.77
N ALA A 431 7.07 19.99 1.73
CA ALA A 431 5.79 20.72 1.68
C ALA A 431 5.11 20.87 3.06
N GLY A 432 5.78 20.47 4.15
CA GLY A 432 5.22 20.52 5.51
C GLY A 432 4.34 19.31 5.89
N TYR A 433 4.34 18.24 5.08
CA TYR A 433 3.58 17.01 5.32
C TYR A 433 4.49 15.80 5.49
N ALA A 434 3.93 14.70 6.02
CA ALA A 434 4.66 13.46 6.22
C ALA A 434 4.97 12.76 4.88
N PRO A 435 6.14 12.11 4.73
CA PRO A 435 6.54 11.41 3.51
C PRO A 435 5.75 10.10 3.35
N THR A 436 4.57 10.20 2.74
CA THR A 436 3.65 9.07 2.59
C THR A 436 3.14 8.98 1.15
N ALA A 437 2.80 7.76 0.73
CA ALA A 437 2.13 7.50 -0.55
C ALA A 437 0.86 8.35 -0.74
N GLN A 438 0.11 8.60 0.34
CA GLN A 438 -1.11 9.39 0.32
C GLN A 438 -0.83 10.86 0.00
N VAL A 439 0.17 11.47 0.66
CA VAL A 439 0.62 12.84 0.38
C VAL A 439 1.15 12.94 -1.06
N ALA A 440 2.07 12.06 -1.44
CA ALA A 440 2.67 12.02 -2.77
C ALA A 440 1.60 11.91 -3.88
N SER A 441 0.59 11.03 -3.69
CA SER A 441 -0.51 10.89 -4.63
C SER A 441 -1.36 12.17 -4.73
N GLN A 442 -1.67 12.81 -3.60
CA GLN A 442 -2.46 14.05 -3.60
C GLN A 442 -1.70 15.21 -4.24
N GLU A 443 -0.40 15.33 -3.98
CA GLU A 443 0.49 16.32 -4.62
C GLU A 443 0.54 16.11 -6.13
N GLY A 444 0.74 14.88 -6.61
CA GLY A 444 0.72 14.55 -8.03
C GLY A 444 -0.65 14.87 -8.68
N ASN A 445 -1.75 14.48 -8.03
CA ASN A 445 -3.11 14.80 -8.51
C ASN A 445 -3.40 16.31 -8.54
N PHE A 446 -2.86 17.06 -7.58
CA PHE A 446 -2.94 18.52 -7.57
C PHE A 446 -2.16 19.11 -8.75
N LEU A 447 -0.91 18.70 -8.93
CA LEU A 447 -0.03 19.21 -9.97
C LEU A 447 -0.57 18.91 -11.38
N GLY A 448 -1.15 17.73 -11.60
CA GLY A 448 -1.80 17.42 -12.89
C GLY A 448 -2.98 18.33 -13.21
N ARG A 449 -3.79 18.67 -12.20
CA ARG A 449 -4.88 19.65 -12.38
C ARG A 449 -4.35 21.07 -12.59
N LEU A 450 -3.30 21.44 -11.85
CA LEU A 450 -2.64 22.74 -11.99
C LEU A 450 -2.10 22.92 -13.41
N PHE A 451 -1.37 21.94 -13.95
CA PHE A 451 -0.82 22.01 -15.30
C PHE A 451 -1.90 22.03 -16.39
N ASN A 452 -2.98 21.28 -16.25
CA ASN A 452 -4.10 21.36 -17.20
C ASN A 452 -4.76 22.75 -17.16
N ASN A 453 -4.87 23.38 -15.99
CA ASN A 453 -5.40 24.73 -15.87
C ASN A 453 -4.43 25.79 -16.42
N MET A 454 -3.12 25.62 -16.22
CA MET A 454 -2.10 26.50 -16.77
C MET A 454 -2.14 26.51 -18.31
N ALA A 455 -2.22 25.33 -18.93
CA ALA A 455 -2.32 25.20 -20.38
C ALA A 455 -3.59 25.89 -20.93
N LYS A 456 -4.75 25.69 -20.29
CA LYS A 456 -5.99 26.37 -20.66
C LYS A 456 -5.89 27.88 -20.52
N THR A 457 -5.27 28.35 -19.44
CA THR A 457 -5.05 29.79 -19.21
C THR A 457 -4.20 30.38 -20.33
N GLU A 458 -3.09 29.74 -20.68
CA GLU A 458 -2.21 30.19 -21.76
C GLU A 458 -2.89 30.15 -23.15
N ALA A 459 -3.70 29.12 -23.42
CA ALA A 459 -4.49 29.03 -24.64
C ALA A 459 -5.51 30.19 -24.75
N HIS A 460 -6.23 30.49 -23.67
CA HIS A 460 -7.16 31.62 -23.65
C HIS A 460 -6.45 32.97 -23.76
N GLU A 461 -5.33 33.18 -23.08
CA GLU A 461 -4.52 34.40 -23.21
C GLU A 461 -3.98 34.59 -24.63
N SER A 462 -3.61 33.50 -25.30
CA SER A 462 -3.15 33.53 -26.69
C SER A 462 -4.30 33.84 -27.65
N ARG A 463 -5.48 33.24 -27.43
CA ARG A 463 -6.69 33.49 -28.22
C ARG A 463 -7.20 34.92 -28.07
N ILE A 464 -7.21 35.46 -26.85
CA ILE A 464 -7.55 36.87 -26.61
C ILE A 464 -6.58 37.78 -27.38
N ARG A 465 -5.26 37.53 -27.29
CA ARG A 465 -4.25 38.30 -28.02
C ARG A 465 -4.46 38.26 -29.55
N GLU A 466 -4.78 37.08 -30.10
CA GLU A 466 -5.09 36.92 -31.52
C GLU A 466 -6.34 37.74 -31.92
N LEU A 467 -7.44 37.59 -31.18
CA LEU A 467 -8.70 38.29 -31.46
C LEU A 467 -8.54 39.81 -31.35
N SER A 468 -7.87 40.29 -30.30
CA SER A 468 -7.58 41.72 -30.13
C SER A 468 -6.72 42.25 -31.29
N SER A 469 -5.74 41.48 -31.76
CA SER A 469 -4.94 41.87 -32.92
C SER A 469 -5.76 41.94 -34.21
N ARG A 470 -6.67 40.99 -34.44
CA ARG A 470 -7.57 40.99 -35.62
C ARG A 470 -8.55 42.16 -35.61
N MET A 471 -9.09 42.50 -34.43
CA MET A 471 -9.93 43.68 -34.24
C MET A 471 -9.17 44.97 -34.57
N ASN A 472 -7.93 45.12 -34.09
CA ASN A 472 -7.10 46.29 -34.37
C ASN A 472 -6.76 46.45 -35.87
N LEU A 473 -6.69 45.34 -36.61
CA LEU A 473 -6.44 45.34 -38.06
C LEU A 473 -7.72 45.52 -38.90
N GLY A 474 -8.90 45.62 -38.27
CA GLY A 474 -10.18 45.76 -38.97
C GLY A 474 -10.61 44.52 -39.77
N VAL A 475 -10.09 43.33 -39.43
CA VAL A 475 -10.34 42.09 -40.17
C VAL A 475 -11.37 41.23 -39.43
N GLY A 476 -12.57 41.08 -40.00
CA GLY A 476 -13.64 40.19 -39.52
C GLY A 476 -14.76 40.89 -38.74
N ASP A 477 -15.67 40.09 -38.16
CA ASP A 477 -16.79 40.59 -37.36
C ASP A 477 -16.32 41.01 -35.96
N SER A 478 -16.19 42.34 -35.77
CA SER A 478 -15.69 42.93 -34.53
C SER A 478 -16.61 42.72 -33.33
N ALA A 479 -17.92 42.54 -33.55
CA ALA A 479 -18.88 42.32 -32.46
C ALA A 479 -18.75 40.91 -31.88
N GLN A 480 -18.63 39.89 -32.75
CA GLN A 480 -18.41 38.50 -32.33
C GLN A 480 -17.06 38.34 -31.60
N ALA A 481 -16.01 38.99 -32.10
CA ALA A 481 -14.70 38.95 -31.47
C ALA A 481 -14.72 39.57 -30.06
N ALA A 482 -15.45 40.67 -29.86
CA ALA A 482 -15.59 41.32 -28.56
C ALA A 482 -16.35 40.42 -27.55
N GLU A 483 -17.43 39.75 -27.97
CA GLU A 483 -18.18 38.82 -27.13
C GLU A 483 -17.33 37.61 -26.72
N GLU A 484 -16.56 37.05 -27.67
CA GLU A 484 -15.65 35.93 -27.38
C GLU A 484 -14.55 36.35 -26.38
N ILE A 485 -13.97 37.54 -26.54
CA ILE A 485 -12.98 38.08 -25.58
C ILE A 485 -13.60 38.21 -24.18
N GLU A 486 -14.79 38.79 -24.04
CA GLU A 486 -15.43 38.96 -22.74
C GLU A 486 -15.70 37.59 -22.06
N ALA A 487 -16.16 36.61 -22.84
CA ALA A 487 -16.38 35.26 -22.36
C ALA A 487 -15.07 34.59 -21.89
N LEU A 488 -13.99 34.73 -22.65
CA LEU A 488 -12.67 34.20 -22.33
C LEU A 488 -12.07 34.87 -21.09
N GLU A 489 -12.17 36.19 -20.97
CA GLU A 489 -11.72 36.93 -19.77
C GLU A 489 -12.47 36.47 -18.51
N LYS A 490 -13.79 36.27 -18.61
CA LYS A 490 -14.60 35.76 -17.50
C LYS A 490 -14.18 34.36 -17.08
N GLN A 491 -13.85 33.49 -18.03
CA GLN A 491 -13.31 32.16 -17.76
C GLN A 491 -11.91 32.23 -17.12
N LEU A 492 -11.06 33.12 -17.62
CA LEU A 492 -9.69 33.32 -17.13
C LEU A 492 -9.65 33.83 -15.69
N ARG A 493 -10.56 34.74 -15.29
CA ARG A 493 -10.69 35.17 -13.90
C ARG A 493 -10.97 34.01 -12.94
N LYS A 494 -11.81 33.06 -13.36
CA LYS A 494 -12.10 31.84 -12.57
C LYS A 494 -10.91 30.87 -12.55
N MET A 495 -10.20 30.74 -13.67
CA MET A 495 -9.04 29.84 -13.78
C MET A 495 -7.81 30.34 -13.04
N LYS A 496 -7.63 31.67 -12.88
CA LYS A 496 -6.52 32.25 -12.10
C LYS A 496 -6.71 32.11 -10.58
N ASP A 497 -7.94 31.86 -10.10
CA ASP A 497 -8.24 31.59 -8.69
C ASP A 497 -7.98 30.11 -8.31
N ILE A 498 -6.77 29.61 -8.59
CA ILE A 498 -6.38 28.26 -8.18
C ILE A 498 -6.01 28.29 -6.70
N LYS A 499 -6.73 27.51 -5.91
CA LYS A 499 -6.43 27.35 -4.49
C LYS A 499 -5.08 26.63 -4.29
N PRO A 500 -4.31 27.00 -3.26
CA PRO A 500 -3.06 26.32 -2.93
C PRO A 500 -3.29 24.86 -2.57
N PHE A 501 -2.22 24.06 -2.67
CA PHE A 501 -2.24 22.67 -2.23
C PHE A 501 -2.56 22.58 -0.74
N ARG A 502 -3.53 21.74 -0.41
CA ARG A 502 -3.87 21.39 0.96
C ARG A 502 -4.03 19.89 1.06
N TYR A 503 -3.18 19.27 1.86
CA TYR A 503 -3.29 17.85 2.15
C TYR A 503 -4.56 17.55 2.94
N SER A 504 -5.27 16.50 2.53
CA SER A 504 -6.40 15.92 3.26
C SER A 504 -6.01 14.55 3.79
N HIS A 505 -5.88 14.43 5.11
CA HIS A 505 -5.58 13.13 5.74
C HIS A 505 -6.80 12.20 5.63
N GLN A 506 -6.63 11.06 4.95
CA GLN A 506 -7.69 10.07 4.74
C GLN A 506 -7.62 8.92 5.74
N GLY A 507 -6.75 9.02 6.74
CA GLY A 507 -6.48 7.99 7.72
C GLY A 507 -5.19 7.22 7.47
N SER A 508 -4.89 6.32 8.40
CA SER A 508 -3.72 5.44 8.44
C SER A 508 -4.14 3.99 8.69
N LEU A 509 -3.45 3.05 8.05
CA LEU A 509 -3.71 1.62 8.11
C LEU A 509 -2.40 0.88 8.36
N ALA A 510 -2.43 -0.16 9.18
CA ALA A 510 -1.31 -1.09 9.33
C ALA A 510 -1.80 -2.51 9.59
N TYR A 511 -1.25 -3.48 8.86
CA TYR A 511 -1.35 -4.89 9.22
C TYR A 511 -0.47 -5.19 10.45
N ILE A 512 -0.93 -6.05 11.36
CA ILE A 512 -0.22 -6.33 12.62
C ILE A 512 -0.05 -7.83 12.90
N GLY A 513 -0.19 -8.68 11.87
CA GLY A 513 -0.10 -10.13 11.99
C GLY A 513 -1.44 -10.81 12.28
N SER A 514 -1.49 -12.11 12.02
CA SER A 514 -2.56 -13.04 12.40
C SER A 514 -3.96 -12.58 12.00
N GLU A 515 -4.10 -12.13 10.74
CA GLU A 515 -5.35 -11.62 10.16
C GLU A 515 -5.97 -10.47 10.99
N LYS A 516 -5.14 -9.67 11.68
CA LYS A 516 -5.53 -8.45 12.41
C LYS A 516 -4.89 -7.22 11.75
N ALA A 517 -5.60 -6.10 11.79
CA ALA A 517 -5.08 -4.80 11.37
C ALA A 517 -5.57 -3.70 12.30
N VAL A 518 -4.90 -2.55 12.25
CA VAL A 518 -5.35 -1.30 12.88
C VAL A 518 -5.66 -0.27 11.80
N ALA A 519 -6.70 0.53 12.06
CA ALA A 519 -7.13 1.61 11.20
C ALA A 519 -7.47 2.83 12.05
N ASP A 520 -6.92 3.97 11.67
CA ASP A 520 -7.25 5.28 12.22
C ASP A 520 -7.77 6.14 11.07
N VAL A 521 -9.10 6.24 10.94
CA VAL A 521 -9.75 6.87 9.78
C VAL A 521 -10.57 8.07 10.22
N SER A 522 -10.36 9.22 9.58
CA SER A 522 -11.22 10.38 9.79
C SER A 522 -12.57 10.16 9.09
N TRP A 523 -13.64 10.06 9.88
CA TRP A 523 -15.01 9.85 9.39
C TRP A 523 -15.94 10.95 9.91
N TRP A 524 -16.51 11.70 8.98
CA TRP A 524 -17.34 12.89 9.25
C TRP A 524 -16.58 13.91 10.11
N ASN A 525 -16.98 14.09 11.38
CA ASN A 525 -16.42 15.06 12.31
C ASN A 525 -15.54 14.41 13.40
N GLY A 526 -15.23 13.11 13.29
CA GLY A 526 -14.46 12.38 14.29
C GLY A 526 -13.41 11.45 13.68
N ASN A 527 -12.53 10.93 14.53
CA ASN A 527 -11.59 9.88 14.17
C ASN A 527 -12.13 8.53 14.66
N LEU A 528 -12.24 7.57 13.75
CA LEU A 528 -12.59 6.19 14.04
C LEU A 528 -11.31 5.37 14.16
N ALA A 529 -10.96 5.02 15.40
CA ALA A 529 -9.87 4.10 15.71
C ALA A 529 -10.43 2.69 15.92
N THR A 530 -10.03 1.74 15.07
CA THR A 530 -10.50 0.35 15.14
C THR A 530 -9.36 -0.65 14.95
N GLY A 531 -9.47 -1.81 15.58
CA GLY A 531 -8.47 -2.88 15.55
C GLY A 531 -9.11 -4.26 15.53
N GLY A 532 -8.46 -5.22 14.87
CA GLY A 532 -8.87 -6.64 14.86
C GLY A 532 -9.24 -7.19 13.48
N ASN A 533 -9.92 -8.34 13.46
CA ASN A 533 -10.17 -9.10 12.22
C ASN A 533 -11.13 -8.40 11.25
N LEU A 534 -12.14 -7.69 11.75
CA LEU A 534 -13.01 -6.88 10.89
C LEU A 534 -12.23 -5.72 10.25
N THR A 535 -11.33 -5.09 11.02
CA THR A 535 -10.42 -4.07 10.51
C THR A 535 -9.45 -4.63 9.48
N TYR A 536 -9.02 -5.89 9.60
CA TYR A 536 -8.22 -6.58 8.58
C TYR A 536 -8.97 -6.77 7.26
N LEU A 537 -10.27 -7.14 7.30
CA LEU A 537 -11.08 -7.19 6.08
C LEU A 537 -11.24 -5.80 5.45
N PHE A 538 -11.38 -4.76 6.27
CA PHE A 538 -11.36 -3.37 5.81
C PHE A 538 -10.01 -2.98 5.19
N TRP A 539 -8.89 -3.34 5.82
CA TRP A 539 -7.53 -3.13 5.31
C TRP A 539 -7.37 -3.77 3.92
N ARG A 540 -7.77 -5.04 3.76
CA ARG A 540 -7.71 -5.74 2.46
C ARG A 540 -8.54 -5.03 1.40
N SER A 541 -9.78 -4.66 1.74
CA SER A 541 -10.68 -3.94 0.84
C SER A 541 -10.12 -2.57 0.43
N ALA A 542 -9.60 -1.81 1.40
CA ALA A 542 -9.01 -0.50 1.17
C ALA A 542 -7.80 -0.59 0.24
N TYR A 543 -6.84 -1.47 0.50
CA TYR A 543 -5.65 -1.62 -0.35
C TYR A 543 -5.97 -2.14 -1.75
N LEU A 544 -6.95 -3.04 -1.87
CA LEU A 544 -7.46 -3.47 -3.18
C LEU A 544 -8.09 -2.28 -3.94
N SER A 545 -8.88 -1.44 -3.28
CA SER A 545 -9.46 -0.26 -3.92
C SER A 545 -8.40 0.76 -4.35
N MET A 546 -7.32 0.91 -3.57
CA MET A 546 -6.24 1.88 -3.80
C MET A 546 -5.24 1.46 -4.88
N CYS A 547 -5.20 0.18 -5.27
CA CYS A 547 -4.34 -0.30 -6.36
C CYS A 547 -4.48 0.57 -7.64
N PHE A 548 -3.39 0.82 -8.35
CA PHE A 548 -3.39 1.81 -9.44
C PHE A 548 -4.13 1.36 -10.70
N SER A 549 -4.15 0.06 -10.99
CA SER A 549 -4.75 -0.55 -12.19
C SER A 549 -5.71 -1.68 -11.84
N THR A 550 -6.64 -2.00 -12.74
CA THR A 550 -7.52 -3.18 -12.61
C THR A 550 -6.71 -4.47 -12.62
N ARG A 551 -5.61 -4.51 -13.40
CA ARG A 551 -4.66 -5.62 -13.42
C ARG A 551 -4.09 -5.90 -12.02
N ASN A 552 -3.54 -4.91 -11.32
CA ASN A 552 -3.00 -5.11 -9.97
C ASN A 552 -4.09 -5.63 -9.01
N ARG A 553 -5.31 -5.09 -9.10
CA ARG A 553 -6.43 -5.54 -8.26
C ARG A 553 -6.72 -7.03 -8.44
N VAL A 554 -6.86 -7.46 -9.69
CA VAL A 554 -7.14 -8.88 -10.00
C VAL A 554 -5.99 -9.76 -9.51
N LEU A 555 -4.75 -9.38 -9.78
CA LEU A 555 -3.58 -10.17 -9.40
C LEU A 555 -3.42 -10.29 -7.87
N VAL A 556 -3.54 -9.19 -7.13
CA VAL A 556 -3.48 -9.21 -5.65
C VAL A 556 -4.60 -10.06 -5.06
N LEU A 557 -5.83 -9.95 -5.60
CA LEU A 557 -6.95 -10.77 -5.16
C LEU A 557 -6.68 -12.27 -5.42
N VAL A 558 -6.16 -12.61 -6.60
CA VAL A 558 -5.80 -13.99 -6.94
C VAL A 558 -4.68 -14.51 -6.03
N ASP A 559 -3.67 -13.69 -5.71
CA ASP A 559 -2.61 -14.09 -4.80
C ASP A 559 -3.13 -14.39 -3.40
N TRP A 560 -4.02 -13.55 -2.85
CA TRP A 560 -4.65 -13.83 -1.56
C TRP A 560 -5.48 -15.11 -1.56
N LEU A 561 -6.21 -15.38 -2.66
CA LEU A 561 -6.99 -16.62 -2.81
C LEU A 561 -6.08 -17.84 -2.96
N LYS A 562 -5.04 -17.74 -3.78
CA LYS A 562 -4.00 -18.78 -3.98
C LYS A 562 -3.34 -19.12 -2.66
N SER A 563 -2.87 -18.11 -1.92
CA SER A 563 -2.21 -18.30 -0.63
C SER A 563 -3.15 -18.94 0.40
N LYS A 564 -4.42 -18.53 0.44
CA LYS A 564 -5.39 -19.16 1.37
C LYS A 564 -5.70 -20.62 1.00
N ALA A 565 -5.72 -20.96 -0.29
CA ALA A 565 -6.04 -22.29 -0.78
C ALA A 565 -4.86 -23.27 -0.71
N PHE A 566 -3.64 -22.79 -0.99
CA PHE A 566 -2.46 -23.64 -1.21
C PHE A 566 -1.29 -23.36 -0.24
N GLY A 567 -1.38 -22.34 0.61
CA GLY A 567 -0.26 -21.83 1.39
C GLY A 567 0.58 -20.81 0.60
N ARG A 568 1.54 -20.17 1.27
CA ARG A 568 2.48 -19.25 0.61
C ARG A 568 3.51 -20.05 -0.21
N ASP A 569 3.97 -19.47 -1.32
CA ASP A 569 5.01 -20.11 -2.12
C ASP A 569 6.39 -19.98 -1.46
N VAL A 570 7.01 -21.11 -1.14
CA VAL A 570 8.33 -21.20 -0.48
C VAL A 570 9.48 -21.49 -1.46
N SER A 571 9.19 -21.59 -2.75
CA SER A 571 10.17 -21.91 -3.79
C SER A 571 11.22 -20.79 -3.94
N ARG A 572 12.45 -21.17 -4.32
CA ARG A 572 13.59 -20.26 -4.54
C ARG A 572 13.80 -20.02 -6.04
N GLU A 573 14.01 -18.77 -6.43
CA GLU A 573 14.77 -18.35 -7.62
C GLU A 573 15.62 -17.12 -7.28
#